data_AF-A0AAV8WND9-F1
#
_entry.id   AF-A0AAV8WND9-F1
#
_cell.length_a   1.000
_cell.length_b   1.000
_cell.length_c   1.000
_cell.angle_alpha   90.00
_cell.angle_beta   90.00
_cell.angle_gamma   90.00
#
_symmetry.space_group_name_H-M   'P 1'
#
loop_
_entity.id
_entity.type
_entity.pdbx_description
1 polymer ?
#
loop_
_entity_poly.entity_id
_entity_poly.type
_entity_poly.pdbx_seq_one_letter_code
_entity_poly.pdbx_strand_id
1 'polypeptide(L)'
;MRANNISDVAKNDPVICLYGESLLAKHKRQQIANVVSNKIKEMARLLMTIISMDGDISNFFDVLRFEMFGTLLSATKIISGYDDQNKSFKAPF
;
A
#
# COMPACT_ATOMS: atom_id res chain seq x y z
N MET A 1 -11.31 -15.16 11.69
CA MET A 1 -10.36 -14.10 11.26
C MET A 1 -11.09 -12.76 11.35
N ARG A 2 -10.64 -11.79 12.16
CA ARG A 2 -11.22 -10.44 12.15
C ARG A 2 -10.99 -9.85 10.75
N ALA A 3 -12.07 -9.46 10.07
CA ALA A 3 -11.99 -8.71 8.83
C ALA A 3 -11.36 -7.36 9.16
N ASN A 4 -10.06 -7.24 8.92
CA ASN A 4 -9.38 -5.96 8.99
C ASN A 4 -9.76 -5.21 7.71
N ASN A 5 -10.28 -3.98 7.83
CA ASN A 5 -10.63 -3.09 6.71
C ASN A 5 -9.54 -3.09 5.59
N ILE A 6 -8.26 -3.17 5.99
CA ILE A 6 -7.11 -3.28 5.09
C ILE A 6 -7.18 -4.49 4.14
N SER A 7 -7.60 -5.66 4.63
CA SER A 7 -7.72 -6.87 3.81
C SER A 7 -8.85 -6.76 2.79
N ASP A 8 -9.90 -6.02 3.11
CA ASP A 8 -11.04 -5.83 2.20
C ASP A 8 -10.66 -4.81 1.11
N VAL A 9 -10.03 -3.70 1.47
CA VAL A 9 -9.43 -2.75 0.52
C VAL A 9 -8.45 -3.46 -0.42
N ALA A 10 -7.56 -4.28 0.14
CA ALA A 10 -6.57 -5.02 -0.64
C ALA A 10 -7.18 -5.95 -1.70
N LYS A 11 -8.26 -6.66 -1.37
CA LYS A 11 -8.90 -7.63 -2.27
C LYS A 11 -9.75 -6.96 -3.35
N ASN A 12 -10.30 -5.78 -3.03
CA ASN A 12 -11.19 -5.06 -3.93
C ASN A 12 -10.42 -4.14 -4.90
N ASP A 13 -9.12 -3.92 -4.69
CA ASP A 13 -8.28 -3.14 -5.60
C ASP A 13 -7.59 -4.03 -6.65
N PRO A 14 -7.85 -3.82 -7.96
CA PRO A 14 -7.28 -4.65 -9.02
C PRO A 14 -5.75 -4.56 -9.14
N VAL A 15 -5.17 -3.37 -8.93
CA VAL A 15 -3.72 -3.14 -9.09
C VAL A 15 -2.96 -3.80 -7.94
N ILE A 16 -3.49 -3.71 -6.73
CA ILE A 16 -2.93 -4.39 -5.55
C ILE A 16 -2.98 -5.91 -5.72
N CYS A 17 -4.08 -6.45 -6.25
CA CYS A 17 -4.21 -7.87 -6.55
C CYS A 17 -3.19 -8.34 -7.60
N LEU A 18 -3.06 -7.61 -8.71
CA LEU A 18 -2.07 -7.90 -9.76
C LEU A 18 -0.63 -7.85 -9.23
N TYR A 19 -0.32 -6.87 -8.37
CA TYR A 19 0.97 -6.81 -7.70
C TYR A 19 1.22 -8.05 -6.85
N GLY A 20 0.24 -8.48 -6.06
CA GLY A 20 0.29 -9.70 -5.28
C GLY A 20 0.55 -10.96 -6.12
N GLU A 21 -0.20 -11.12 -7.20
CA GLU A 21 -0.05 -12.23 -8.14
C GLU A 21 1.34 -12.25 -8.77
N SER A 22 1.85 -11.08 -9.19
CA SER A 22 3.18 -10.97 -9.78
C SER A 22 4.30 -11.40 -8.82
N LEU A 23 4.16 -11.08 -7.53
CA LEU A 23 5.11 -11.50 -6.50
C LEU A 23 5.04 -13.03 -6.26
N LEU A 24 3.85 -13.62 -6.24
CA LEU A 24 3.68 -15.06 -6.11
C LEU A 24 4.27 -15.80 -7.31
N ALA A 25 4.01 -15.32 -8.54
CA ALA A 25 4.51 -15.93 -9.76
C ALA A 25 6.05 -15.91 -9.83
N LYS A 26 6.68 -14.83 -9.36
CA LYS A 26 8.14 -14.67 -9.35
C LYS A 26 8.83 -15.63 -8.36
N HIS A 27 8.13 -16.08 -7.33
CA HIS A 27 8.73 -16.84 -6.24
C HIS A 27 7.93 -18.10 -5.89
N LYS A 28 8.43 -19.25 -6.35
CA LYS A 28 7.75 -20.56 -6.20
C LYS A 28 7.86 -21.20 -4.80
N ARG A 29 8.27 -20.46 -3.77
CA ARG A 29 8.44 -20.99 -2.40
C ARG A 29 7.17 -20.79 -1.58
N GLN A 30 6.66 -21.84 -0.93
CA GLN A 30 5.45 -21.77 -0.10
C GLN A 30 5.50 -20.68 1.00
N GLN A 31 6.69 -20.40 1.54
CA GLN A 31 6.86 -19.37 2.59
C GLN A 31 6.63 -17.94 2.10
N ILE A 32 6.52 -17.70 0.79
CA ILE A 32 6.33 -16.33 0.30
C ILE A 32 4.90 -15.81 0.49
N ALA A 33 3.91 -16.68 0.69
CA ALA A 33 2.52 -16.25 0.85
C ALA A 33 2.35 -15.19 1.98
N ASN A 34 3.07 -15.36 3.09
CA ASN A 34 3.06 -14.41 4.20
C ASN A 34 3.74 -13.08 3.82
N VAL A 35 4.86 -13.14 3.10
CA VAL A 35 5.58 -11.95 2.62
C VAL A 35 4.73 -11.17 1.64
N VAL A 36 4.10 -11.86 0.67
CA VAL A 36 3.18 -11.25 -0.29
C VAL A 36 1.96 -10.66 0.43
N SER A 37 1.37 -11.37 1.39
CA SER A 37 0.25 -10.85 2.18
C SER A 37 0.62 -9.55 2.90
N ASN A 38 1.83 -9.47 3.47
CA ASN A 38 2.30 -8.25 4.12
C ASN A 38 2.51 -7.11 3.11
N LYS A 39 3.05 -7.40 1.93
CA LYS A 39 3.24 -6.41 0.84
C LYS A 39 1.91 -5.90 0.28
N ILE A 40 0.94 -6.77 0.07
CA ILE A 40 -0.42 -6.41 -0.32
C ILE A 40 -1.07 -5.49 0.72
N LYS A 41 -0.95 -5.83 2.01
CA LYS A 41 -1.46 -4.99 3.12
C LYS A 41 -0.77 -3.65 3.21
N GLU A 42 0.53 -3.59 2.89
CA GLU A 42 1.29 -2.34 2.81
C GLU A 42 0.74 -1.43 1.71
N MET A 43 0.46 -1.97 0.52
CA MET A 43 -0.17 -1.23 -0.57
C MET A 43 -1.59 -0.76 -0.20
N ALA A 44 -2.38 -1.60 0.47
CA ALA A 44 -3.72 -1.20 0.90
C ALA A 44 -3.68 -0.09 1.96
N ARG A 45 -2.72 -0.10 2.88
CA ARG A 45 -2.50 1.01 3.82
C ARG A 45 -2.12 2.30 3.11
N LEU A 46 -1.31 2.22 2.06
CA LEU A 46 -0.96 3.37 1.24
C LEU A 46 -2.19 3.95 0.55
N LEU A 47 -3.01 3.10 -0.09
CA LEU A 47 -4.26 3.52 -0.73
C LEU A 47 -5.22 4.17 0.27
N MET A 48 -5.44 3.56 1.43
CA MET A 48 -6.30 4.14 2.48
C MET A 48 -5.79 5.51 2.94
N THR A 49 -4.46 5.68 3.07
CA THR A 49 -3.87 6.97 3.42
C THR A 49 -4.15 8.00 2.33
N ILE A 50 -4.00 7.62 1.06
CA ILE A 50 -4.26 8.52 -0.08
C ILE A 50 -5.74 8.93 -0.11
N ILE A 51 -6.67 7.98 0.03
CA ILE A 51 -8.12 8.26 0.09
C ILE A 51 -8.46 9.21 1.24
N SER A 52 -7.78 9.08 2.39
CA SER A 52 -7.99 10.00 3.52
C SER A 52 -7.47 11.42 3.27
N MET A 53 -6.51 11.58 2.34
CA MET A 53 -5.96 12.88 1.95
C MET A 53 -6.75 13.51 0.80
N ASP A 54 -7.27 12.68 -0.10
CA ASP A 54 -7.96 13.07 -1.31
C ASP A 54 -9.16 12.13 -1.54
N GLY A 55 -10.36 12.64 -1.27
CA GLY A 55 -11.60 11.86 -1.23
C GLY A 55 -12.16 11.45 -2.59
N ASP A 56 -11.59 11.96 -3.69
CA ASP A 56 -12.03 11.63 -5.05
C ASP A 56 -11.39 10.33 -5.58
N ILE A 57 -10.51 9.72 -4.79
CA ILE A 57 -9.77 8.51 -5.17
C ILE A 57 -10.48 7.28 -4.61
N SER A 58 -10.62 6.26 -5.45
CA SER A 58 -11.29 5.01 -5.07
C SER A 58 -10.40 3.78 -5.17
N ASN A 59 -9.38 3.83 -6.03
CA ASN A 59 -8.51 2.70 -6.34
C ASN A 59 -7.10 3.17 -6.71
N PHE A 60 -6.15 2.24 -6.78
CA PHE A 60 -4.75 2.55 -7.07
C PHE A 60 -4.52 3.00 -8.52
N PHE A 61 -5.41 2.67 -9.46
CA PHE A 61 -5.28 3.12 -10.84
C PHE A 61 -5.47 4.65 -10.94
N ASP A 62 -6.38 5.21 -10.15
CA ASP A 62 -6.57 6.67 -10.02
C ASP A 62 -5.29 7.37 -9.52
N VAL A 63 -4.51 6.69 -8.69
CA VAL A 63 -3.25 7.21 -8.12
C VAL A 63 -2.12 7.26 -9.14
N LEU A 64 -2.18 6.49 -10.24
CA LEU A 64 -1.09 6.41 -11.23
C LEU A 64 -1.03 7.61 -12.19
N ARG A 65 -1.75 8.69 -11.90
CA ARG A 65 -1.70 9.95 -12.64
C ARG A 65 -0.53 10.81 -12.18
N PHE A 66 0.06 11.60 -13.07
CA PHE A 66 1.24 12.41 -12.77
C PHE A 66 0.97 13.46 -11.67
N GLU A 67 -0.24 14.04 -11.69
CA GLU A 67 -0.72 15.03 -10.73
C GLU A 67 -0.76 14.48 -9.30
N MET A 68 -0.91 13.16 -9.16
CA MET A 68 -0.99 12.48 -7.87
C MET A 68 0.37 12.23 -7.23
N PHE A 69 1.48 12.52 -7.92
CA PHE A 69 2.83 12.23 -7.41
C PHE A 69 3.11 12.88 -6.04
N GLY A 70 2.69 14.14 -5.86
CA GLY A 70 2.87 14.85 -4.59
C GLY A 70 2.10 14.21 -3.43
N THR A 71 0.85 13.82 -3.69
CA THR A 71 0.00 13.11 -2.72
C THR A 71 0.57 11.74 -2.39
N LEU A 72 1.03 11.00 -3.42
CA LEU A 72 1.64 9.68 -3.25
C LEU A 72 2.92 9.76 -2.39
N LEU A 73 3.78 10.75 -2.65
CA LEU A 73 4.99 10.99 -1.87
C LEU A 73 4.64 11.32 -0.40
N SER A 74 3.65 12.18 -0.19
CA SER A 74 3.20 12.60 1.13
C SER A 74 2.59 11.43 1.91
N ALA A 75 1.73 10.63 1.28
CA ALA A 75 1.18 9.42 1.87
C ALA A 75 2.27 8.39 2.20
N THR A 76 3.28 8.25 1.34
CA THR A 76 4.45 7.38 1.56
C THR A 76 5.26 7.80 2.80
N LYS A 77 5.47 9.11 2.98
CA LYS A 77 6.11 9.66 4.20
C LYS A 77 5.30 9.31 5.45
N ILE A 78 3.98 9.43 5.41
CA ILE A 78 3.10 9.09 6.53
C ILE A 78 3.22 7.62 6.91
N ILE A 79 3.08 6.69 5.94
CA ILE A 79 3.09 5.25 6.25
C ILE A 79 4.46 4.74 6.70
N SER A 80 5.54 5.37 6.24
CA SER A 80 6.91 5.05 6.66
C SER A 80 7.29 5.71 7.98
N GLY A 81 6.44 6.59 8.51
CA GLY A 81 6.72 7.36 9.72
C GLY A 81 7.93 8.27 9.55
N TYR A 82 8.07 8.90 8.38
CA TYR A 82 9.14 9.84 8.10
C TYR A 82 9.01 11.11 8.96
N ASP A 83 10.12 11.54 9.54
CA ASP A 83 10.27 12.78 10.30
C ASP A 83 11.09 13.77 9.48
N ASP A 84 10.43 14.83 8.97
CA ASP A 84 11.08 15.88 8.19
C ASP A 84 12.12 16.68 9.00
N GLN A 85 12.01 16.75 10.34
CA GLN A 85 12.96 17.49 11.19
C GLN A 85 14.27 16.72 11.34
N ASN A 86 14.16 15.44 11.70
CA ASN A 86 15.33 14.58 11.97
C ASN A 86 15.83 13.84 10.72
N LYS A 87 15.13 13.97 9.58
CA LYS A 87 15.38 13.22 8.34
C LYS A 87 15.47 11.71 8.58
N SER A 88 14.66 11.20 9.51
CA SER A 88 14.68 9.82 9.97
C SER A 88 13.33 9.15 9.74
N PHE A 89 13.29 7.82 9.85
CA PHE A 89 12.06 7.05 9.78
C PHE A 89 11.82 6.36 11.13
N LYS A 90 10.56 6.21 11.52
CA LYS A 90 10.23 5.34 12.65
C LYS A 90 10.77 3.94 12.38
N ALA A 91 11.41 3.34 13.40
CA ALA A 91 11.93 1.98 13.30
C ALA A 91 10.82 0.99 12.88
N PRO A 92 11.12 -0.07 12.12
CA PRO A 92 10.11 -0.97 11.59
C PRO A 92 9.38 -1.73 12.72
N PHE A 93 8.07 -1.92 12.56
CA PHE A 93 7.26 -2.82 13.37
C PHE A 93 7.54 -4.29 13.03
#